data_AF-A0A1B0ZYN4-F1
#
_entry.id   AF-A0A1B0ZYN4-F1
#
_cell.length_a   1.000
_cell.length_b   1.000
_cell.length_c   1.000
_cell.angle_alpha   90.00
_cell.angle_beta   90.00
_cell.angle_gamma   90.00
#
_symmetry.space_group_name_H-M   'P 1'
#
loop_
_entity.id
_entity.type
_entity.pdbx_description
1 polymer ?
#
loop_
_entity_poly.entity_id
_entity_poly.type
_entity_poly.pdbx_seq_one_letter_code
_entity_poly.pdbx_strand_id
1 'polypeptide(L)' 'MAHVLNTNIASSSLFARLRGVAENARTSWALYKEYKRTYDELDALTDRDLADIGIRRCDIADLARTHVYGA' A
#
# COMPACT_ATOMS: atom_id res chain seq x y z
N MET A 1 24.95 -9.81 -46.35
CA MET A 1 24.45 -10.17 -45.01
C MET A 1 24.44 -8.92 -44.16
N ALA A 2 23.27 -8.45 -43.74
CA ALA A 2 23.13 -7.41 -42.72
C ALA A 2 21.76 -7.57 -42.06
N HIS A 3 21.67 -8.49 -41.09
CA HIS A 3 20.56 -8.48 -40.16
C HIS A 3 20.82 -7.36 -39.17
N VAL A 4 20.25 -6.18 -39.44
CA VAL A 4 20.23 -5.09 -38.48
C VAL A 4 19.21 -5.49 -37.41
N LEU A 5 19.70 -6.10 -36.34
CA LEU A 5 18.92 -6.38 -35.14
C LEU A 5 18.62 -5.03 -34.48
N ASN A 6 17.38 -4.57 -34.67
CA ASN A 6 16.79 -3.42 -34.03
C ASN A 6 16.64 -3.66 -32.51
N THR A 7 17.71 -3.46 -31.75
CA THR A 7 17.76 -3.59 -30.27
C THR A 7 17.11 -2.41 -29.55
N ASN A 8 16.11 -1.75 -30.15
CA ASN A 8 15.40 -0.62 -29.53
C ASN A 8 14.11 -1.06 -28.78
N ILE A 9 13.71 -2.33 -28.92
CA ILE A 9 12.44 -2.84 -28.37
C ILE A 9 12.61 -3.45 -26.97
N ALA A 10 13.79 -4.03 -26.65
CA ALA A 10 14.02 -4.72 -25.38
C ALA A 10 14.20 -3.78 -24.17
N SER A 11 14.95 -2.68 -24.33
CA SER A 11 15.17 -1.68 -23.28
C SER A 11 13.91 -0.84 -23.01
N SER A 12 13.21 -0.44 -24.08
CA SER A 12 11.95 0.31 -24.02
C SER A 12 10.82 -0.47 -23.34
N SER A 13 10.77 -1.79 -23.53
CA SER A 13 9.78 -2.66 -22.87
C SER A 13 10.02 -2.80 -21.36
N LEU A 14 11.27 -2.96 -20.92
CA LEU A 14 11.61 -3.07 -19.49
C LEU A 14 11.35 -1.75 -18.75
N PHE A 15 11.71 -0.61 -19.35
CA PHE A 15 11.40 0.71 -18.78
C PHE A 15 9.90 1.00 -18.72
N ALA A 16 9.12 0.56 -19.73
CA ALA A 16 7.66 0.67 -19.69
C ALA A 16 7.05 -0.18 -18.55
N ARG A 17 7.58 -1.38 -18.30
CA ARG A 17 7.16 -2.24 -17.19
C ARG A 17 7.52 -1.67 -15.82
N LEU A 18 8.73 -1.12 -15.68
CA LEU A 18 9.19 -0.44 -14.47
C LEU A 18 8.29 0.75 -14.11
N ARG A 19 7.85 1.54 -15.11
CA ARG A 19 6.93 2.66 -14.88
C ARG A 19 5.57 2.17 -14.38
N GLY A 20 4.99 1.13 -14.99
CA GLY A 20 3.71 0.57 -14.53
C GLY A 20 3.79 -0.05 -13.12
N VAL A 21 4.92 -0.68 -12.77
CA VAL A 21 5.17 -1.17 -11.40
C VAL A 21 5.29 -0.02 -10.41
N ALA A 22 5.96 1.08 -10.78
CA ALA A 22 6.09 2.26 -9.93
C ALA A 22 4.74 2.94 -9.65
N GLU A 23 3.84 2.98 -10.64
CA GLU A 23 2.48 3.52 -10.46
C GLU A 23 1.67 2.67 -9.47
N ASN A 24 1.71 1.34 -9.63
CA ASN A 24 1.04 0.42 -8.70
C ASN A 24 1.64 0.47 -7.30
N ALA A 25 2.98 0.60 -7.19
CA ALA A 25 3.68 0.73 -5.92
C ALA A 25 3.32 2.03 -5.20
N ARG A 26 3.07 3.12 -5.93
CA ARG A 26 2.64 4.39 -5.33
C ARG A 26 1.27 4.28 -4.69
N THR A 27 0.33 3.61 -5.37
CA THR A 27 -1.02 3.37 -4.84
C THR A 27 -0.98 2.47 -3.60
N SER A 28 -0.22 1.36 -3.65
CA SER A 28 -0.09 0.48 -2.49
C SER A 28 0.61 1.18 -1.31
N TRP A 29 1.58 2.05 -1.58
CA TRP A 29 2.24 2.83 -0.54
C TRP A 29 1.33 3.89 0.09
N ALA A 30 0.46 4.53 -0.70
CA ALA A 30 -0.54 5.46 -0.19
C ALA A 30 -1.51 4.74 0.77
N LEU A 31 -2.04 3.59 0.37
CA LEU A 31 -2.90 2.75 1.21
C LEU A 31 -2.18 2.30 2.48
N TYR A 32 -0.92 1.85 2.36
CA TYR A 32 -0.12 1.45 3.52
C TYR A 32 0.11 2.61 4.49
N LYS A 33 0.36 3.82 3.97
CA LYS A 33 0.54 5.02 4.79
C LYS A 33 -0.75 5.36 5.54
N GLU A 34 -1.90 5.24 4.88
CA GLU A 34 -3.21 5.45 5.50
C GLU A 34 -3.49 4.42 6.59
N TYR A 35 -3.24 3.13 6.30
CA TYR A 35 -3.37 2.04 7.28
C TYR A 35 -2.53 2.32 8.53
N LYS A 36 -1.26 2.67 8.32
CA LYS A 36 -0.34 2.96 9.42
C LYS A 36 -0.79 4.17 10.22
N ARG A 37 -1.27 5.21 9.55
CA ARG A 37 -1.80 6.39 10.23
C ARG A 37 -2.99 6.04 11.13
N THR A 38 -3.99 5.32 10.61
CA THR A 38 -5.15 4.90 11.39
C THR A 38 -4.75 3.98 12.54
N TYR A 39 -3.83 3.06 12.30
CA TYR A 39 -3.29 2.20 13.34
C TYR A 39 -2.61 3.01 14.45
N ASP A 40 -1.68 3.92 14.10
CA ASP A 40 -0.94 4.72 15.06
C ASP A 40 -1.88 5.65 15.86
N GLU A 41 -2.90 6.21 15.21
CA GLU A 41 -3.94 7.03 15.87
C GLU A 41 -4.76 6.21 16.89
N LEU A 42 -5.16 4.99 16.55
CA LEU A 42 -5.87 4.09 17.47
C LEU A 42 -4.96 3.51 18.57
N ASP A 43 -3.72 3.19 18.23
CA ASP A 43 -2.72 2.64 19.16
C ASP A 43 -2.29 3.68 20.22
N ALA A 44 -2.32 4.97 19.86
CA ALA A 44 -2.08 6.08 20.77
C ALA A 44 -3.20 6.29 21.81
N LEU A 45 -4.40 5.75 21.57
CA LEU A 45 -5.50 5.81 22.53
C LEU A 45 -5.26 4.87 23.72
N THR A 46 -5.75 5.26 24.88
CA THR A 46 -5.66 4.41 26.07
C THR A 46 -6.67 3.27 26.00
N ASP A 47 -6.45 2.21 26.76
CA ASP A 47 -7.39 1.08 26.82
C ASP A 47 -8.79 1.51 27.30
N ARG A 48 -8.89 2.60 28.08
CA ARG A 48 -10.18 3.18 28.47
C ARG A 48 -10.86 3.87 27.30
N ASP A 49 -10.15 4.71 26.56
CA ASP A 49 -10.72 5.42 25.41
C ASP A 49 -11.18 4.42 24.34
N LEU A 50 -10.40 3.35 24.13
CA LEU A 50 -10.76 2.23 23.25
C LEU A 50 -12.00 1.49 23.76
N ALA A 51 -12.08 1.22 25.07
CA ALA A 51 -13.24 0.56 25.67
C ALA A 51 -14.52 1.43 25.59
N ASP A 52 -14.39 2.75 25.73
CA ASP A 52 -15.52 3.69 25.66
C ASP A 52 -16.16 3.70 24.26
N ILE A 53 -15.36 3.50 23.21
CA ILE A 53 -15.83 3.34 21.82
C ILE A 53 -16.08 1.87 21.43
N GLY A 54 -15.90 0.93 22.36
CA GLY A 54 -16.18 -0.49 22.16
C GLY A 54 -15.15 -1.24 21.29
N ILE A 55 -13.92 -0.74 21.17
CA ILE A 55 -12.84 -1.36 20.40
C ILE A 55 -11.86 -2.05 21.34
N ARG A 56 -11.42 -3.26 20.99
CA ARG A 56 -10.31 -3.93 21.68
C ARG A 56 -8.99 -3.65 20.97
N ARG A 57 -7.90 -3.58 21.74
CA ARG A 57 -6.54 -3.33 21.21
C ARG A 57 -6.09 -4.37 20.17
N CYS A 58 -6.54 -5.63 20.29
CA CYS A 58 -6.30 -6.67 19.28
C CYS A 58 -7.06 -6.43 17.96
N ASP A 59 -8.19 -5.74 18.01
CA ASP A 59 -9.08 -5.51 16.87
C ASP A 59 -8.62 -4.30 16.03
N ILE A 60 -7.71 -3.46 16.56
CA ILE A 60 -7.19 -2.26 15.88
C ILE A 60 -6.57 -2.60 14.52
N ALA A 61 -5.75 -3.65 14.45
CA ALA A 61 -5.07 -4.03 13.21
C ALA A 61 -6.05 -4.45 12.12
N ASP A 62 -7.07 -5.22 12.50
CA ASP A 62 -8.10 -5.67 11.56
C ASP A 62 -9.01 -4.51 11.15
N LEU A 63 -9.41 -3.65 12.10
CA LEU A 63 -10.23 -2.48 11.80
C LEU A 63 -9.52 -1.49 10.86
N ALA A 64 -8.24 -1.18 11.14
CA ALA A 64 -7.44 -0.31 10.28
C ALA A 64 -7.27 -0.92 8.87
N ARG A 65 -7.15 -2.26 8.78
CA ARG A 65 -7.06 -2.97 7.50
C ARG A 65 -8.40 -2.94 6.76
N THR A 66 -9.53 -3.21 7.41
CA THR A 66 -10.87 -3.12 6.80
C THR A 66 -11.17 -1.69 6.35
N HIS A 67 -10.79 -0.67 7.12
CA HIS A 67 -10.99 0.74 6.73
C HIS A 67 -10.30 1.10 5.41
N VAL A 68 -9.06 0.62 5.20
CA VAL A 68 -8.25 0.98 4.03
C VAL A 68 -8.49 0.08 2.83
N TYR A 69 -8.70 -1.22 3.06
CA TYR A 69 -8.78 -2.21 1.99
C TYR A 69 -10.22 -2.72 1.73
N GLY A 70 -11.18 -2.38 2.58
CA GLY A 70 -12.59 -2.78 2.42
C GLY A 70 -12.84 -4.28 2.55
N ALA A 71 -12.02 -4.99 3.35
CA ALA A 71 -12.11 -6.43 3.57
C ALA A 71 -13.41 -6.87 4.24
#